data_AF-A0A2V8C1V6-F1
#
_entry.id   AF-A0A2V8C1V6-F1
#
_cell.length_a   1.000
_cell.length_b   1.000
_cell.length_c   1.000
_cell.angle_alpha   90.00
_cell.angle_beta   90.00
_cell.angle_gamma   90.00
#
_symmetry.space_group_name_H-M   'P 1'
#
loop_
_entity.id
_entity.type
_entity.pdbx_description
1 polymer ?
#
loop_
_entity_poly.entity_id
_entity_poly.type
_entity_poly.pdbx_seq_one_letter_code
_entity_poly.pdbx_strand_id
1 'polypeptide(L)'
;MDYTRRDFGKLALAGVPAAALLERSLVVSLLGAERPNSVINGVHIGTITYSYRSMPDQSAQAVLKYVVDSGISAIELMNGPAESFAGAPAPQRGRGGRRGQPQTPDEQAAQRGAADHLKNWRLSVSMDKYRALRKMYTDAGVTIYAWKCLTPSMSDEEFEYVFNVAEALGCTHTTLELTDDVAQLKRIGA
;
A
#
# COMPACT_ATOMS: atom_id res chain seq x y z
N MET A 1 17.38 -32.24 -9.81
CA MET A 1 16.55 -32.25 -11.03
C MET A 1 16.90 -30.97 -11.75
N ASP A 2 17.72 -31.07 -12.80
CA ASP A 2 18.36 -29.91 -13.39
C ASP A 2 17.44 -29.35 -14.47
N TYR A 3 16.80 -28.22 -14.17
CA TYR A 3 15.92 -27.55 -15.13
C TYR A 3 16.75 -26.97 -16.27
N THR A 4 16.41 -27.34 -17.50
CA THR A 4 17.08 -26.78 -18.69
C THR A 4 16.53 -25.39 -19.00
N ARG A 5 17.28 -24.59 -19.78
CA ARG A 5 16.80 -23.27 -20.28
C ARG A 5 15.46 -23.37 -21.02
N ARG A 6 15.19 -24.51 -21.66
CA ARG A 6 13.90 -24.80 -22.31
C ARG A 6 12.78 -25.05 -21.30
N ASP A 7 13.07 -25.70 -20.19
CA ASP A 7 12.07 -25.96 -19.14
C ASP A 7 11.71 -24.67 -18.41
N PHE A 8 12.69 -23.79 -18.18
CA PHE A 8 12.43 -22.44 -17.67
C PHE A 8 11.52 -21.62 -18.60
N GLY A 9 11.77 -21.68 -19.91
CA GLY A 9 10.93 -21.01 -20.92
C GLY A 9 9.49 -21.54 -20.93
N LYS A 10 9.30 -22.85 -20.80
CA LYS A 10 7.96 -23.46 -20.71
C LYS A 10 7.22 -23.08 -19.43
N LEU A 11 7.92 -23.04 -18.29
CA LEU A 11 7.36 -22.61 -17.01
C LEU A 11 6.97 -21.13 -17.02
N ALA A 12 7.82 -20.26 -17.59
CA ALA A 12 7.52 -18.83 -17.75
C ALA A 12 6.29 -18.60 -18.66
N LEU A 13 6.20 -19.35 -19.76
CA LEU A 13 5.08 -19.25 -20.71
C LEU A 13 3.78 -19.85 -20.16
N ALA A 14 3.85 -20.79 -19.22
CA ALA A 14 2.68 -21.33 -18.50
C ALA A 14 2.25 -20.45 -17.32
N GLY A 15 3.18 -19.72 -16.70
CA GLY A 15 2.92 -18.84 -15.56
C GLY A 15 2.20 -17.54 -15.93
N VAL A 16 2.51 -16.94 -17.08
CA VAL A 16 1.90 -15.67 -17.53
C VAL A 16 0.39 -15.80 -17.82
N PRO A 17 -0.09 -16.83 -18.55
CA PRO A 17 -1.52 -17.06 -18.74
C PRO A 17 -2.23 -17.37 -17.43
N ALA A 18 -1.60 -18.12 -16.51
CA ALA A 18 -2.19 -18.47 -15.23
C ALA A 18 -2.35 -17.25 -14.30
N ALA A 19 -1.36 -16.36 -14.24
CA ALA A 19 -1.45 -15.10 -13.49
C ALA A 19 -2.52 -14.18 -14.10
N ALA A 20 -2.54 -14.04 -15.43
CA ALA A 20 -3.55 -13.25 -16.12
C ALA A 20 -4.96 -13.83 -15.95
N LEU A 21 -5.12 -15.15 -15.91
CA LEU A 21 -6.40 -15.82 -15.64
C LEU A 21 -6.85 -15.65 -14.20
N LEU A 22 -5.93 -15.67 -13.22
CA LEU A 22 -6.24 -15.45 -11.81
C LEU A 22 -6.65 -13.98 -11.56
N GLU A 23 -5.92 -13.03 -12.13
CA GLU A 23 -6.29 -11.60 -12.11
C GLU A 23 -7.65 -11.39 -12.79
N ARG A 24 -7.89 -12.01 -13.95
CA ARG A 24 -9.16 -11.91 -14.67
C ARG A 24 -10.31 -12.59 -13.93
N SER A 25 -10.07 -13.70 -13.23
CA SER A 25 -11.10 -14.40 -12.45
C SER A 25 -11.51 -13.60 -11.21
N LEU A 26 -10.56 -12.95 -10.52
CA LEU A 26 -10.87 -12.05 -9.41
C LEU A 26 -11.64 -10.82 -9.92
N VAL A 27 -11.20 -10.24 -11.03
CA VAL A 27 -11.90 -9.11 -11.67
C VAL A 27 -13.31 -9.54 -12.12
N VAL A 28 -13.50 -10.69 -12.76
CA VAL A 28 -14.83 -11.17 -13.19
C VAL A 28 -15.75 -11.48 -12.01
N SER A 29 -15.24 -12.10 -10.93
CA SER A 29 -16.03 -12.32 -9.71
C SER A 29 -16.44 -11.01 -9.04
N LEU A 30 -15.60 -9.97 -9.10
CA LEU A 30 -15.93 -8.62 -8.61
C LEU A 30 -16.86 -7.86 -9.58
N LEU A 31 -16.78 -8.11 -10.88
CA LEU A 31 -17.66 -7.52 -11.90
C LEU A 31 -19.04 -8.18 -11.97
N GLY A 32 -19.19 -9.41 -11.45
CA GLY A 32 -20.47 -10.10 -11.30
C GLY A 32 -21.22 -9.78 -10.01
N ALA A 33 -20.53 -9.21 -9.01
CA ALA A 33 -21.15 -8.59 -7.85
C ALA A 33 -21.61 -7.17 -8.21
N GLU A 34 -22.71 -6.69 -7.64
CA GLU A 34 -23.05 -5.26 -7.76
C GLU A 34 -21.87 -4.44 -7.22
N ARG A 35 -21.47 -3.41 -7.98
CA ARG A 35 -20.41 -2.50 -7.54
C ARG A 35 -20.77 -1.94 -6.17
N PRO A 36 -19.84 -1.92 -5.21
CA PRO A 36 -20.13 -1.37 -3.89
C PRO A 36 -20.54 0.10 -4.04
N ASN A 37 -21.50 0.53 -3.22
CA ASN A 37 -21.92 1.92 -3.14
C ASN A 37 -22.19 2.27 -1.67
N SER A 38 -21.23 2.92 -1.04
CA SER A 38 -21.33 3.37 0.34
C SER A 38 -21.63 4.87 0.45
N VAL A 39 -22.36 5.42 -0.52
CA VAL A 39 -22.90 6.78 -0.45
C VAL A 39 -24.29 6.75 0.18
N ILE A 40 -24.41 7.30 1.39
CA ILE A 40 -25.66 7.33 2.15
C ILE A 40 -26.07 8.80 2.31
N ASN A 41 -27.22 9.17 1.74
CA ASN A 41 -27.72 10.56 1.77
C ASN A 41 -26.69 11.60 1.30
N GLY A 42 -25.88 11.25 0.29
CA GLY A 42 -24.81 12.12 -0.24
C GLY A 42 -23.51 12.10 0.56
N VAL A 43 -23.41 11.34 1.65
CA VAL A 43 -22.19 11.17 2.44
C VAL A 43 -21.42 9.95 1.97
N HIS A 44 -20.15 10.13 1.59
CA HIS A 44 -19.26 9.02 1.28
C HIS A 44 -18.79 8.33 2.57
N ILE A 45 -19.22 7.09 2.78
CA ILE A 45 -18.71 6.27 3.89
C ILE A 45 -17.48 5.50 3.39
N GLY A 46 -16.32 5.86 3.93
CA GLY A 46 -15.06 5.18 3.67
C GLY A 46 -14.51 4.44 4.88
N THR A 47 -13.44 3.68 4.67
CA THR A 47 -12.68 3.06 5.76
C THR A 47 -11.19 3.19 5.50
N ILE A 48 -10.37 3.02 6.53
CA ILE A 48 -8.91 2.93 6.40
C ILE A 48 -8.48 1.47 6.44
N THR A 49 -7.47 1.09 5.67
CA THR A 49 -6.92 -0.28 5.65
C THR A 49 -6.58 -0.85 7.04
N TYR A 50 -6.28 -0.01 8.03
CA TYR A 50 -6.06 -0.41 9.41
C TYR A 50 -7.26 -1.14 10.04
N SER A 51 -8.48 -0.90 9.57
CA SER A 51 -9.69 -1.64 9.98
C SER A 51 -9.60 -3.14 9.64
N TYR A 52 -8.79 -3.52 8.65
CA TYR A 52 -8.57 -4.91 8.22
C TYR A 52 -7.25 -5.52 8.71
N ARG A 53 -6.55 -4.88 9.66
CA ARG A 53 -5.22 -5.31 10.14
C ARG A 53 -5.16 -6.72 10.74
N SER A 54 -6.29 -7.24 11.20
CA SER A 54 -6.40 -8.59 11.78
C SER A 54 -6.79 -9.65 10.74
N MET A 55 -7.00 -9.25 9.48
CA MET A 55 -7.31 -10.17 8.40
C MET A 55 -6.06 -10.97 7.99
N PRO A 56 -6.18 -12.26 7.67
CA PRO A 56 -5.03 -13.15 7.49
C PRO A 56 -4.16 -12.80 6.28
N ASP A 57 -4.78 -12.39 5.17
CA ASP A 57 -4.09 -11.94 3.97
C ASP A 57 -4.09 -10.40 3.94
N GLN A 58 -2.90 -9.80 3.90
CA GLN A 58 -2.66 -8.35 3.88
C GLN A 58 -2.20 -7.85 2.51
N SER A 59 -2.32 -8.67 1.45
CA SER A 59 -2.07 -8.26 0.07
C SER A 59 -3.06 -7.17 -0.38
N ALA A 60 -2.65 -6.34 -1.34
CA ALA A 60 -3.50 -5.28 -1.86
C ALA A 60 -4.81 -5.81 -2.47
N GLN A 61 -4.75 -6.99 -3.09
CA GLN A 61 -5.90 -7.69 -3.66
C GLN A 61 -6.86 -8.18 -2.58
N ALA A 62 -6.33 -8.78 -1.50
CA ALA A 62 -7.17 -9.22 -0.38
C ALA A 62 -7.83 -8.04 0.34
N VAL A 63 -7.09 -6.95 0.55
CA VAL A 63 -7.64 -5.71 1.12
C VAL A 63 -8.77 -5.16 0.26
N LEU A 64 -8.59 -5.09 -1.07
CA LEU A 64 -9.67 -4.70 -1.98
C LEU A 64 -10.88 -5.61 -1.85
N LYS A 65 -10.66 -6.93 -1.76
CA LYS A 65 -11.74 -7.90 -1.55
C LYS A 65 -12.50 -7.61 -0.26
N TYR A 66 -11.82 -7.36 0.86
CA TYR A 66 -12.50 -7.06 2.13
C TYR A 66 -13.32 -5.78 2.06
N VAL A 67 -12.81 -4.75 1.36
CA VAL A 67 -13.52 -3.48 1.13
C VAL A 67 -14.82 -3.72 0.35
N VAL A 68 -14.73 -4.46 -0.77
CA VAL A 68 -15.89 -4.79 -1.61
C VAL A 68 -16.88 -5.68 -0.86
N ASP A 69 -16.41 -6.73 -0.15
CA ASP A 69 -17.25 -7.61 0.66
C ASP A 69 -17.98 -6.85 1.78
N SER A 70 -17.40 -5.73 2.25
CA SER A 70 -18.02 -4.84 3.25
C SER A 70 -19.05 -3.87 2.65
N GLY A 71 -19.25 -3.88 1.32
CA GLY A 71 -20.11 -2.92 0.62
C GLY A 71 -19.55 -1.50 0.57
N ILE A 72 -18.26 -1.31 0.83
CA ILE A 72 -17.61 0.01 0.89
C ILE A 72 -17.03 0.39 -0.48
N SER A 73 -17.26 1.62 -0.92
CA SER A 73 -16.80 2.15 -2.22
C SER A 73 -15.72 3.23 -2.10
N ALA A 74 -15.17 3.46 -0.90
CA ALA A 74 -14.14 4.45 -0.64
C ALA A 74 -13.13 3.97 0.43
N ILE A 75 -11.83 4.13 0.20
CA ILE A 75 -10.76 3.62 1.07
C ILE A 75 -9.62 4.63 1.27
N GLU A 76 -9.10 4.69 2.50
CA GLU A 76 -7.79 5.26 2.81
C GLU A 76 -6.76 4.14 2.92
N LEU A 77 -5.74 4.18 2.06
CA LEU A 77 -4.63 3.23 2.14
C LEU A 77 -3.63 3.71 3.20
N MET A 78 -3.18 2.80 4.05
CA MET A 78 -2.02 3.04 4.92
C MET A 78 -0.79 2.41 4.25
N ASN A 79 0.41 2.83 4.62
CA ASN A 79 1.70 2.49 3.99
C ASN A 79 1.78 1.02 3.53
N GLY A 80 1.41 0.09 4.42
CA GLY A 80 1.60 -1.36 4.25
C GLY A 80 1.18 -1.89 2.88
N PRO A 81 -0.13 -1.96 2.55
CA PRO A 81 -0.59 -2.54 1.29
C PRO A 81 -0.11 -1.79 0.04
N ALA A 82 -0.03 -0.46 0.07
CA ALA A 82 0.34 0.36 -1.09
C ALA A 82 1.83 0.22 -1.45
N GLU A 83 2.72 0.43 -0.47
CA GLU A 83 4.17 0.30 -0.67
C GLU A 83 4.55 -1.16 -0.95
N SER A 84 3.93 -2.14 -0.28
CA SER A 84 4.18 -3.56 -0.55
C SER A 84 3.78 -3.96 -1.97
N PHE A 85 2.64 -3.46 -2.47
CA PHE A 85 2.22 -3.70 -3.86
C PHE A 85 3.20 -3.09 -4.88
N ALA A 86 3.79 -1.95 -4.54
CA ALA A 86 4.84 -1.31 -5.33
C ALA A 86 6.22 -1.99 -5.22
N GLY A 87 6.36 -3.00 -4.35
CA GLY A 87 7.59 -3.78 -4.19
C GLY A 87 8.54 -3.23 -3.12
N ALA A 88 8.02 -2.55 -2.11
CA ALA A 88 8.83 -2.09 -0.98
C ALA A 88 9.54 -3.25 -0.29
N PRO A 89 10.76 -3.02 0.24
CA PRO A 89 11.43 -4.00 1.07
C PRO A 89 10.53 -4.34 2.26
N ALA A 90 10.34 -5.64 2.51
CA ALA A 90 9.55 -6.08 3.66
C ALA A 90 10.18 -5.51 4.94
N PRO A 91 9.38 -4.96 5.86
CA PRO A 91 9.91 -4.52 7.14
C PRO A 91 10.61 -5.71 7.76
N GLN A 92 11.90 -5.56 8.05
CA GLN A 92 12.64 -6.57 8.79
C GLN A 92 11.83 -6.84 10.05
N ARG A 93 11.29 -8.05 10.19
CA ARG A 93 10.69 -8.52 11.44
C ARG A 93 11.84 -8.60 12.45
N GLY A 94 12.28 -7.45 12.95
CA GLY A 94 12.99 -7.38 14.21
C GLY A 94 12.10 -8.10 15.21
N ARG A 95 12.70 -8.97 16.05
CA ARG A 95 12.02 -9.50 17.23
C ARG A 95 11.27 -8.34 17.85
N GLY A 96 9.94 -8.37 17.80
CA GLY A 96 9.11 -7.25 18.20
C GLY A 96 9.67 -6.72 19.50
N GLY A 97 10.11 -5.46 19.49
CA GLY A 97 10.77 -4.86 20.65
C GLY A 97 9.93 -5.20 21.86
N ARG A 98 10.53 -5.84 22.86
CA ARG A 98 9.82 -6.20 24.09
C ARG A 98 9.22 -4.91 24.61
N ARG A 99 7.88 -4.81 24.60
CA ARG A 99 7.15 -3.60 24.98
C ARG A 99 7.70 -3.10 26.32
N GLY A 100 8.33 -1.93 26.32
CA GLY A 100 8.94 -1.32 27.52
C GLY A 100 10.44 -1.54 27.73
N GLN A 101 11.19 -2.16 26.81
CA GLN A 101 12.65 -2.24 26.89
C GLN A 101 13.32 -1.27 25.91
N PRO A 102 14.36 -0.51 26.34
CA PRO A 102 15.18 0.27 25.43
C PRO A 102 15.86 -0.63 24.39
N GLN A 103 15.94 -0.15 23.15
CA GLN A 103 16.61 -0.86 22.07
C GLN A 103 18.12 -0.90 22.31
N THR A 104 18.73 -2.05 22.03
CA THR A 104 20.19 -2.21 22.03
C THR A 104 20.84 -1.39 20.90
N PRO A 105 22.13 -1.03 20.99
CA PRO A 105 22.83 -0.31 19.92
C PRO A 105 22.75 -1.02 18.56
N ASP A 106 22.83 -2.36 18.55
CA ASP A 106 22.74 -3.17 17.33
C ASP A 106 21.33 -3.13 16.73
N GLU A 107 20.28 -3.17 17.55
CA GLU A 107 18.89 -3.01 17.08
C GLU A 107 18.64 -1.61 16.51
N GLN A 108 19.20 -0.57 17.14
CA GLN A 108 19.10 0.80 16.63
C GLN A 108 19.85 0.95 15.30
N ALA A 109 21.03 0.33 15.16
CA ALA A 109 21.79 0.34 13.90
C ALA A 109 21.04 -0.40 12.78
N ALA A 110 20.45 -1.56 13.09
CA ALA A 110 19.61 -2.29 12.14
C ALA A 110 18.37 -1.49 11.71
N GLN A 111 17.71 -0.80 12.66
CA GLN A 111 16.57 0.05 12.35
C GLN A 111 16.94 1.23 11.45
N ARG A 112 18.07 1.90 11.71
CA ARG A 112 18.58 2.97 10.84
C ARG A 112 18.87 2.44 9.43
N GLY A 113 19.57 1.31 9.32
CA GLY A 113 19.86 0.69 8.02
C GLY A 113 18.59 0.30 7.25
N ALA A 114 17.56 -0.21 7.94
CA ALA A 114 16.27 -0.50 7.32
C ALA A 114 15.54 0.76 6.86
N ALA A 115 15.60 1.85 7.64
CA ALA A 115 15.01 3.14 7.28
C ALA A 115 15.72 3.75 6.04
N ASP A 116 17.04 3.72 6.00
CA ASP A 116 17.83 4.22 4.85
C ASP A 116 17.54 3.39 3.58
N HIS A 117 17.42 2.07 3.72
CA HIS A 117 17.06 1.22 2.60
C HIS A 117 15.65 1.51 2.07
N LEU A 118 14.68 1.71 2.97
CA LEU A 118 13.32 2.08 2.59
C LEU A 118 13.29 3.45 1.92
N LYS A 119 14.01 4.44 2.47
CA LYS A 119 14.14 5.77 1.87
C LYS A 119 14.70 5.68 0.45
N ASN A 120 15.81 4.98 0.25
CA ASN A 120 16.41 4.82 -1.08
C ASN A 120 15.46 4.13 -2.08
N TRP A 121 14.66 3.16 -1.61
CA TRP A 121 13.61 2.57 -2.42
C TRP A 121 12.51 3.57 -2.79
N ARG A 122 12.01 4.37 -1.83
CA ARG A 122 11.00 5.41 -2.08
C ARG A 122 11.46 6.41 -3.14
N LEU A 123 12.71 6.83 -3.06
CA LEU A 123 13.28 7.79 -4.00
C LEU A 123 13.56 7.22 -5.41
N SER A 124 13.48 5.90 -5.59
CA SER A 124 13.78 5.24 -6.88
C SER A 124 12.59 4.54 -7.53
N VAL A 125 11.51 4.26 -6.78
CA VAL A 125 10.38 3.50 -7.29
C VAL A 125 9.55 4.30 -8.30
N SER A 126 9.11 3.64 -9.38
CA SER A 126 8.21 4.23 -10.39
C SER A 126 6.78 4.36 -9.86
N MET A 127 6.09 5.43 -10.27
CA MET A 127 4.66 5.63 -9.99
C MET A 127 3.74 4.67 -10.74
N ASP A 128 4.23 3.90 -11.72
CA ASP A 128 3.42 2.99 -12.53
C ASP A 128 2.69 1.93 -11.69
N LYS A 129 3.35 1.43 -10.63
CA LYS A 129 2.73 0.46 -9.71
C LYS A 129 1.58 1.08 -8.94
N TYR A 130 1.70 2.35 -8.53
CA TYR A 130 0.63 3.07 -7.86
C TYR A 130 -0.54 3.38 -8.80
N ARG A 131 -0.26 3.73 -10.06
CA ARG A 131 -1.31 3.89 -11.10
C ARG A 131 -2.01 2.57 -11.40
N ALA A 132 -1.29 1.45 -11.43
CA ALA A 132 -1.87 0.12 -11.57
C ALA A 132 -2.75 -0.25 -10.36
N LEU A 133 -2.32 0.11 -9.14
CA LEU A 133 -3.11 -0.07 -7.93
C LEU A 133 -4.39 0.76 -7.95
N ARG A 134 -4.31 2.04 -8.33
CA ARG A 134 -5.48 2.89 -8.58
C ARG A 134 -6.44 2.21 -9.54
N LYS A 135 -5.94 1.77 -10.70
CA LYS A 135 -6.76 1.11 -11.72
C LYS A 135 -7.50 -0.10 -11.14
N MET A 136 -6.80 -0.96 -10.42
CA MET A 136 -7.36 -2.15 -9.78
C MET A 136 -8.55 -1.79 -8.85
N TYR A 137 -8.40 -0.76 -8.02
CA TYR A 137 -9.47 -0.31 -7.12
C TYR A 137 -10.63 0.33 -7.89
N THR A 138 -10.33 1.19 -8.86
CA THR A 138 -11.38 1.86 -9.66
C THR A 138 -12.18 0.88 -10.53
N ASP A 139 -11.53 -0.15 -11.08
CA ASP A 139 -12.21 -1.20 -11.86
C ASP A 139 -13.25 -1.94 -11.00
N ALA A 140 -12.96 -2.11 -9.70
CA ALA A 140 -13.83 -2.71 -8.69
C ALA A 140 -14.85 -1.73 -8.07
N GLY A 141 -14.91 -0.47 -8.54
CA GLY A 141 -15.83 0.53 -8.02
C GLY A 141 -15.43 1.15 -6.67
N VAL A 142 -14.15 1.04 -6.29
CA VAL A 142 -13.63 1.61 -5.04
C VAL A 142 -12.71 2.80 -5.34
N THR A 143 -12.99 3.94 -4.71
CA THR A 143 -12.13 5.13 -4.79
C THR A 143 -11.11 5.14 -3.67
N ILE A 144 -9.83 5.33 -3.99
CA ILE A 144 -8.79 5.60 -2.99
C ILE A 144 -8.81 7.10 -2.70
N TYR A 145 -9.38 7.52 -1.57
CA TYR A 145 -9.58 8.95 -1.28
C TYR A 145 -8.39 9.59 -0.57
N ALA A 146 -7.66 8.80 0.22
CA ALA A 146 -6.51 9.26 0.97
C ALA A 146 -5.43 8.19 1.04
N TRP A 147 -4.21 8.66 1.30
CA TRP A 147 -3.09 7.80 1.64
C TRP A 147 -2.42 8.29 2.92
N LYS A 148 -2.33 7.41 3.90
CA LYS A 148 -1.65 7.64 5.17
C LYS A 148 -0.27 7.03 5.08
N CYS A 149 0.73 7.86 4.79
CA CYS A 149 2.14 7.48 4.83
C CYS A 149 3.04 8.59 5.37
N LEU A 150 2.53 9.82 5.42
CA LEU A 150 3.29 10.99 5.82
C LEU A 150 3.66 10.92 7.30
N THR A 151 4.95 11.05 7.61
CA THR A 151 5.44 11.19 8.98
C THR A 151 6.35 12.42 9.08
N PRO A 152 6.24 13.24 10.14
CA PRO A 152 7.02 14.48 10.26
C PRO A 152 8.55 14.33 10.23
N SER A 153 9.06 13.13 10.53
CA SER A 153 10.50 12.81 10.52
C SER A 153 11.09 12.55 9.13
N MET A 154 10.26 12.53 8.08
CA MET A 154 10.72 12.33 6.70
C MET A 154 11.56 13.53 6.20
N SER A 155 12.43 13.26 5.22
CA SER A 155 13.10 14.34 4.48
C SER A 155 12.15 14.98 3.46
N ASP A 156 12.54 16.13 2.91
CA ASP A 156 11.71 16.84 1.91
C ASP A 156 11.50 16.01 0.65
N GLU A 157 12.50 15.21 0.23
CA GLU A 157 12.38 14.29 -0.90
C GLU A 157 11.40 13.14 -0.61
N GLU A 158 11.32 12.69 0.64
CA GLU A 158 10.30 11.71 1.04
C GLU A 158 8.90 12.34 1.11
N PHE A 159 8.77 13.63 1.43
CA PHE A 159 7.49 14.32 1.29
C PHE A 159 7.05 14.41 -0.17
N GLU A 160 7.97 14.76 -1.08
CA GLU A 160 7.68 14.77 -2.51
C GLU A 160 7.26 13.39 -3.02
N TYR A 161 7.96 12.33 -2.61
CA TYR A 161 7.52 10.95 -2.83
C TYR A 161 6.08 10.74 -2.34
N VAL A 162 5.77 11.21 -1.13
CA VAL A 162 4.44 11.01 -0.57
C VAL A 162 3.35 11.69 -1.42
N PHE A 163 3.58 12.92 -1.85
CA PHE A 163 2.63 13.64 -2.68
C PHE A 163 2.48 13.03 -4.08
N ASN A 164 3.59 12.60 -4.69
CA ASN A 164 3.58 11.95 -6.00
C ASN A 164 2.79 10.62 -5.99
N VAL A 165 2.95 9.82 -4.94
CA VAL A 165 2.17 8.59 -4.79
C VAL A 165 0.69 8.89 -4.53
N ALA A 166 0.37 9.88 -3.69
CA ALA A 166 -1.00 10.30 -3.48
C ALA A 166 -1.69 10.71 -4.80
N GLU A 167 -1.00 11.48 -5.65
CA GLU A 167 -1.48 11.83 -7.00
C GLU A 167 -1.65 10.59 -7.89
N ALA A 168 -0.67 9.70 -7.91
CA ALA A 168 -0.71 8.47 -8.71
C ALA A 168 -1.87 7.54 -8.30
N LEU A 169 -2.15 7.46 -7.00
CA LEU A 169 -3.30 6.74 -6.42
C LEU A 169 -4.64 7.43 -6.70
N GLY A 170 -4.63 8.72 -7.06
CA GLY A 170 -5.83 9.53 -7.27
C GLY A 170 -6.46 10.03 -5.97
N CYS A 171 -5.68 10.10 -4.88
CA CYS A 171 -6.11 10.65 -3.61
C CYS A 171 -6.43 12.14 -3.74
N THR A 172 -7.32 12.62 -2.87
CA THR A 172 -7.56 14.07 -2.72
C THR A 172 -6.69 14.69 -1.65
N HIS A 173 -6.17 13.88 -0.72
CA HIS A 173 -5.33 14.32 0.39
C HIS A 173 -4.45 13.18 0.94
N THR A 174 -3.48 13.55 1.78
CA THR A 174 -2.74 12.64 2.65
C THR A 174 -3.12 12.91 4.11
N THR A 175 -2.98 11.92 4.97
CA THR A 175 -3.18 12.07 6.42
C THR A 175 -1.86 11.80 7.16
N LEU A 176 -1.72 12.39 8.34
CA LEU A 176 -0.61 12.15 9.27
C LEU A 176 -1.14 12.09 10.70
N GLU A 177 -0.32 11.60 11.64
CA GLU A 177 -0.61 11.78 13.06
C GLU A 177 -0.42 13.23 13.48
N LEU A 178 -1.23 13.69 14.43
CA LEU A 178 -1.06 15.02 15.01
C LEU A 178 0.32 15.10 15.70
N THR A 179 1.05 16.17 15.41
CA THR A 179 2.31 16.51 16.07
C THR A 179 2.19 17.89 16.71
N ASP A 180 2.79 18.05 17.89
CA ASP A 180 2.88 19.34 18.58
C ASP A 180 4.05 20.20 18.04
N ASP A 181 4.87 19.65 17.13
CA ASP A 181 5.99 20.36 16.50
C ASP A 181 5.50 21.22 15.31
N VAL A 182 5.22 22.48 15.60
CA VAL A 182 4.79 23.48 14.61
C VAL A 182 5.81 23.66 13.48
N ALA A 183 7.12 23.51 13.75
CA ALA A 183 8.14 23.69 12.72
C ALA A 183 8.09 22.56 11.68
N GLN A 184 7.79 21.33 12.12
CA GLN A 184 7.57 20.21 11.21
C GLN A 184 6.30 20.40 10.36
N LEU A 185 5.21 20.92 10.94
CA LEU A 185 3.98 21.20 10.19
C LEU A 185 4.21 22.23 9.08
N LYS A 186 4.99 23.29 9.36
CA LYS A 186 5.38 24.30 8.35
C LYS A 186 6.16 23.72 7.17
N ARG A 187 7.02 22.73 7.40
CA ARG A 187 7.74 22.05 6.30
C ARG A 187 6.81 21.28 5.37
N ILE A 188 5.70 20.76 5.89
CA ILE A 188 4.76 19.94 5.10
C ILE A 188 3.84 20.81 4.23
N GLY A 189 3.43 21.99 4.72
CA GLY A 189 2.59 22.90 3.94
C GLY A 189 1.79 23.91 4.73
N ALA A 190 2.34 24.46 5.82
CA ALA A 190 1.71 25.52 6.62
C ALA A 190 2.36 26.89 6.39
#